data_AF-A0A958PHZ0-F1
#
_entry.id   AF-A0A958PHZ0-F1
#
_cell.length_a   1.000
_cell.length_b   1.000
_cell.length_c   1.000
_cell.angle_alpha   90.00
_cell.angle_beta   90.00
_cell.angle_gamma   90.00
#
_symmetry.space_group_name_H-M   'P 1'
#
loop_
_entity.id
_entity.type
_entity.pdbx_description
1 polymer ?
#
loop_
_entity_poly.entity_id
_entity_poly.type
_entity_poly.pdbx_seq_one_letter_code
_entity_poly.pdbx_strand_id
1 'polypeptide(L)'
;MPWTDLIPAETLVASKLQTPTTVTGLSCDSRKVGPGVLFFAIPGTRQDGHDYLEEVLRQGAFAVVEREDSFLTHPQTVRVKSSRKAFALACAAWFGHPTEHFHLVGLTGTNGKTTTAHLCEQVWEGLNFKTGRIGTVNYKVGDKITESSLTTPDPYTVQYLFNEMREAGVAFAAMEVSSIALDQERVSGTRFSGALFTNLTQDHLDYHGDVESYFAAKEKLFRELNPGFAAICTEDA
;
A
#
# COMPACT_ATOMS: atom_id res chain seq x y z
N MET A 1 -4.54 -0.37 18.91
CA MET A 1 -5.26 0.83 18.45
C MET A 1 -6.75 0.53 18.39
N PRO A 2 -7.68 1.44 18.77
CA PRO A 2 -9.11 1.24 18.54
C PRO A 2 -9.41 0.94 17.06
N TRP A 3 -10.29 -0.03 16.77
CA TRP A 3 -10.61 -0.37 15.37
C TRP A 3 -11.23 0.81 14.59
N THR A 4 -11.91 1.73 15.28
CA THR A 4 -12.49 2.94 14.69
C THR A 4 -11.45 3.88 14.11
N ASP A 5 -10.23 3.88 14.65
CA ASP A 5 -9.13 4.73 14.18
C ASP A 5 -8.44 4.13 12.95
N LEU A 6 -8.70 2.84 12.68
CA LEU A 6 -8.10 2.09 11.58
C LEU A 6 -9.00 2.02 10.34
N ILE A 7 -10.30 2.25 10.50
CA ILE A 7 -11.26 2.22 9.40
C ILE A 7 -11.74 3.64 9.12
N PRO A 8 -11.21 4.30 8.07
CA PRO A 8 -11.60 5.66 7.74
C PRO A 8 -13.09 5.75 7.39
N ALA A 9 -13.74 6.81 7.86
CA ALA A 9 -15.17 7.02 7.70
C ALA A 9 -15.62 7.03 6.22
N GLU A 10 -14.75 7.49 5.31
CA GLU A 10 -15.02 7.49 3.87
C GLU A 10 -15.10 6.09 3.26
N THR A 11 -14.45 5.10 3.88
CA THR A 11 -14.49 3.70 3.47
C THR A 11 -15.61 2.93 4.14
N LEU A 12 -16.02 3.32 5.35
CA LEU A 12 -17.04 2.62 6.14
C LEU A 12 -18.43 2.71 5.48
N VAL A 13 -19.11 1.56 5.39
CA VAL A 13 -20.50 1.46 4.94
C VAL A 13 -21.41 1.09 6.10
N ALA A 14 -21.03 0.07 6.87
CA ALA A 14 -21.77 -0.39 8.05
C ALA A 14 -20.84 -1.13 9.01
N SER A 15 -21.18 -1.19 10.29
CA SER A 15 -20.47 -1.99 11.27
C SER A 15 -21.44 -2.66 12.24
N LYS A 16 -21.16 -3.91 12.60
CA LYS A 16 -21.83 -4.60 13.71
C LYS A 16 -21.07 -4.48 15.02
N LEU A 17 -19.84 -3.97 14.98
CA LEU A 17 -19.05 -3.67 16.18
C LEU A 17 -19.64 -2.44 16.89
N GLN A 18 -19.89 -2.58 18.18
CA GLN A 18 -20.60 -1.55 18.96
C GLN A 18 -19.67 -0.62 19.73
N THR A 19 -18.50 -1.11 20.15
CA THR A 19 -17.58 -0.38 21.01
C THR A 19 -16.21 -0.22 20.35
N PRO A 20 -15.53 0.93 20.53
CA PRO A 20 -14.19 1.19 20.02
C PRO A 20 -13.15 0.39 20.81
N THR A 21 -13.10 -0.92 20.53
CA THR A 21 -12.21 -1.86 21.19
C THR A 21 -10.85 -1.88 20.51
N THR A 22 -9.79 -1.98 21.33
CA THR A 22 -8.41 -2.06 20.87
C THR A 22 -8.13 -3.37 20.14
N VAL A 23 -7.63 -3.27 18.92
CA VAL A 23 -7.07 -4.40 18.16
C VAL A 23 -5.55 -4.45 18.31
N THR A 24 -5.00 -5.65 18.18
CA THR A 24 -3.57 -5.95 18.40
C THR A 24 -2.81 -6.27 17.11
N GLY A 25 -3.51 -6.39 15.98
CA GLY A 25 -2.87 -6.58 14.68
C GLY A 25 -3.82 -6.39 13.50
N LEU A 26 -3.23 -6.33 12.31
CA LEU A 26 -3.91 -6.29 11.02
C LEU A 26 -3.40 -7.42 10.15
N SER A 27 -4.27 -8.04 9.37
CA SER A 27 -3.86 -9.02 8.35
C SER A 27 -4.85 -9.08 7.20
N CYS A 28 -4.34 -9.32 5.99
CA CYS A 28 -5.15 -9.75 4.84
C CYS A 28 -4.85 -11.21 4.43
N ASP A 29 -4.03 -11.92 5.22
CA ASP A 29 -3.67 -13.33 5.01
C ASP A 29 -4.33 -14.16 6.12
N SER A 30 -5.26 -15.04 5.73
CA SER A 30 -6.04 -15.88 6.65
C SER A 30 -5.17 -16.86 7.46
N ARG A 31 -3.92 -17.09 7.04
CA ARG A 31 -2.95 -17.93 7.78
C ARG A 31 -2.22 -17.16 8.88
N LYS A 32 -2.36 -15.82 8.92
CA LYS A 32 -1.70 -14.91 9.86
C LYS A 32 -2.71 -14.19 10.76
N VAL A 33 -3.80 -14.86 11.11
CA VAL A 33 -4.83 -14.32 12.02
C VAL A 33 -4.76 -15.00 13.38
N GLY A 34 -5.33 -14.34 14.39
CA GLY A 34 -5.44 -14.85 15.75
C GLY A 34 -6.16 -13.83 16.65
N PRO A 35 -6.20 -14.08 17.96
CA PRO A 35 -6.83 -13.19 18.94
C PRO A 35 -6.42 -11.73 18.79
N GLY A 36 -7.42 -10.85 18.60
CA GLY A 36 -7.22 -9.41 18.52
C GLY A 36 -6.84 -8.87 17.13
N VAL A 37 -6.67 -9.74 16.13
CA VAL A 37 -6.37 -9.31 14.74
C VAL A 37 -7.63 -8.88 14.01
N LEU A 38 -7.58 -7.71 13.37
CA LEU A 38 -8.59 -7.27 12.41
C LEU A 38 -8.22 -7.79 11.02
N PHE A 39 -9.05 -8.68 10.47
CA PHE A 39 -8.80 -9.31 9.17
C PHE A 39 -9.47 -8.55 8.04
N PHE A 40 -8.77 -8.32 6.94
CA PHE A 40 -9.28 -7.65 5.75
C PHE A 40 -9.45 -8.66 4.61
N ALA A 41 -10.69 -8.90 4.21
CA ALA A 41 -11.03 -9.77 3.09
C ALA A 41 -10.77 -9.05 1.77
N ILE A 42 -9.61 -9.33 1.18
CA ILE A 42 -9.19 -8.75 -0.09
C ILE A 42 -9.52 -9.71 -1.23
N PRO A 43 -10.23 -9.27 -2.29
CA PRO A 43 -10.40 -10.10 -3.49
C PRO A 43 -9.03 -10.35 -4.13
N GLY A 44 -8.65 -11.60 -4.34
CA GLY A 44 -7.40 -11.95 -5.04
C GLY A 44 -7.66 -12.36 -6.48
N THR A 45 -6.57 -12.57 -7.23
CA THR A 45 -6.63 -13.08 -8.62
C THR A 45 -6.69 -14.61 -8.69
N ARG A 46 -6.33 -15.30 -7.59
CA ARG A 46 -6.33 -16.77 -7.48
C ARG A 46 -7.24 -17.30 -6.38
N GLN A 47 -7.36 -16.57 -5.28
CA GLN A 47 -8.17 -16.89 -4.12
C GLN A 47 -8.83 -15.60 -3.64
N ASP A 48 -10.08 -15.68 -3.19
CA ASP A 48 -10.76 -14.53 -2.62
C ASP A 48 -10.67 -14.57 -1.08
N GLY A 49 -10.24 -13.47 -0.46
CA GLY A 49 -10.21 -13.34 1.00
C GLY A 49 -11.58 -13.51 1.65
N HIS A 50 -12.67 -13.27 0.91
CA HIS A 50 -14.04 -13.46 1.39
C HIS A 50 -14.39 -14.94 1.62
N ASP A 51 -13.68 -15.87 0.98
CA ASP A 51 -13.89 -17.32 1.18
C ASP A 51 -13.45 -17.78 2.58
N TYR A 52 -12.65 -16.98 3.28
CA TYR A 52 -12.03 -17.35 4.57
C TYR A 52 -12.68 -16.69 5.79
N LEU A 53 -13.77 -15.92 5.64
CA LEU A 53 -14.37 -15.12 6.72
C LEU A 53 -14.75 -15.95 7.95
N GLU A 54 -15.43 -17.07 7.77
CA GLU A 54 -15.79 -17.95 8.90
C GLU A 54 -14.57 -18.60 9.55
N GLU A 55 -13.58 -18.96 8.75
CA GLU A 55 -12.38 -19.63 9.23
C GLU A 55 -11.56 -18.69 10.13
N VAL A 56 -11.33 -17.45 9.69
CA VAL A 56 -10.54 -16.49 10.47
C VAL A 56 -11.22 -16.12 11.79
N LEU A 57 -12.55 -16.07 11.81
CA LEU A 57 -13.31 -15.85 13.05
C LEU A 57 -13.21 -17.06 14.00
N ARG A 58 -13.25 -18.28 13.46
CA ARG A 58 -12.97 -19.50 14.24
C ARG A 58 -11.57 -19.52 14.82
N GLN A 59 -10.58 -18.97 14.11
CA GLN A 59 -9.20 -18.80 14.59
C GLN A 59 -9.05 -17.68 15.63
N GLY A 60 -10.13 -16.94 15.94
CA GLY A 60 -10.16 -15.92 16.98
C GLY A 60 -9.86 -14.51 16.51
N ALA A 61 -9.94 -14.21 15.20
CA ALA A 61 -9.88 -12.84 14.71
C ALA A 61 -10.88 -11.95 15.48
N PHE A 62 -10.46 -10.72 15.78
CA PHE A 62 -11.31 -9.74 16.47
C PHE A 62 -12.55 -9.42 15.65
N ALA A 63 -12.35 -9.16 14.36
CA ALA A 63 -13.39 -8.89 13.39
C ALA A 63 -12.88 -9.09 11.98
N VAL A 64 -13.82 -9.15 11.03
CA VAL A 64 -13.56 -9.16 9.59
C VAL A 64 -14.02 -7.85 8.96
N VAL A 65 -13.23 -7.36 8.01
CA VAL A 65 -13.51 -6.20 7.18
C VAL A 65 -13.71 -6.69 5.75
N GLU A 66 -14.92 -6.52 5.23
CA GLU A 66 -15.30 -6.99 3.89
C GLU A 66 -16.01 -5.90 3.07
N ARG A 67 -16.17 -6.12 1.76
CA ARG A 67 -16.89 -5.18 0.88
C ARG A 67 -18.29 -5.62 0.50
N GLU A 68 -18.60 -6.90 0.70
CA GLU A 68 -19.87 -7.50 0.27
C GLU A 68 -20.93 -7.40 1.37
N ASP A 69 -22.18 -7.69 1.01
CA ASP A 69 -23.30 -7.75 1.98
C ASP A 69 -23.42 -9.15 2.62
N SER A 70 -22.67 -10.12 2.12
CA SER A 70 -22.86 -11.55 2.38
C SER A 70 -22.60 -11.94 3.83
N PHE A 71 -21.81 -11.17 4.59
CA PHE A 71 -21.41 -11.52 5.96
C PHE A 71 -21.85 -10.50 7.03
N LEU A 72 -22.69 -9.53 6.65
CA LEU A 72 -23.20 -8.48 7.55
C LEU A 72 -24.11 -8.98 8.68
N THR A 73 -24.59 -10.22 8.64
CA THR A 73 -25.38 -10.81 9.73
C THR A 73 -24.52 -11.21 10.93
N HIS A 74 -23.21 -11.39 10.74
CA HIS A 74 -22.30 -11.79 11.81
C HIS A 74 -21.92 -10.58 12.70
N PRO A 75 -21.88 -10.72 14.04
CA PRO A 75 -21.66 -9.60 14.96
C PRO A 75 -20.25 -8.98 14.87
N GLN A 76 -19.28 -9.73 14.34
CA GLN A 76 -17.87 -9.32 14.22
C GLN A 76 -17.52 -8.84 12.80
N THR A 77 -18.44 -8.15 12.13
CA THR A 77 -18.28 -7.71 10.73
C THR A 77 -18.29 -6.19 10.60
N VAL A 78 -17.35 -5.68 9.80
CA VAL A 78 -17.30 -4.30 9.32
C VAL A 78 -17.39 -4.32 7.80
N ARG A 79 -18.36 -3.62 7.22
CA ARG A 79 -18.49 -3.47 5.77
C ARG A 79 -17.89 -2.14 5.32
N VAL A 80 -17.07 -2.21 4.28
CA VAL A 80 -16.44 -1.07 3.62
C VAL A 80 -16.75 -1.02 2.13
N LYS A 81 -16.51 0.12 1.47
CA LYS A 81 -16.68 0.27 0.02
C LYS A 81 -15.62 -0.50 -0.77
N SER A 82 -14.36 -0.44 -0.31
CA SER A 82 -13.23 -1.18 -0.88
C SER A 82 -12.38 -1.75 0.25
N SER A 83 -12.30 -3.08 0.33
CA SER A 83 -11.43 -3.74 1.30
C SER A 83 -9.95 -3.42 1.05
N ARG A 84 -9.54 -3.25 -0.22
CA ARG A 84 -8.16 -2.90 -0.59
C ARG A 84 -7.76 -1.54 -0.04
N LYS A 85 -8.54 -0.51 -0.36
CA LYS A 85 -8.34 0.85 0.17
C LYS A 85 -8.39 0.89 1.69
N ALA A 86 -9.39 0.25 2.29
CA ALA A 86 -9.52 0.20 3.75
C ALA A 86 -8.29 -0.43 4.40
N PHE A 87 -7.77 -1.53 3.85
CA PHE A 87 -6.55 -2.17 4.36
C PHE A 87 -5.32 -1.26 4.23
N ALA A 88 -5.14 -0.61 3.08
CA ALA A 88 -4.00 0.29 2.87
C ALA A 88 -4.01 1.51 3.81
N LEU A 89 -5.19 2.09 4.04
CA LEU A 89 -5.35 3.20 4.99
C LEU A 89 -5.19 2.74 6.44
N ALA A 90 -5.72 1.57 6.79
CA ALA A 90 -5.54 0.97 8.11
C ALA A 90 -4.06 0.71 8.42
N CYS A 91 -3.29 0.20 7.45
CA CYS A 91 -1.84 0.01 7.60
C CYS A 91 -1.12 1.34 7.81
N ALA A 92 -1.46 2.40 7.07
CA ALA A 92 -0.87 3.72 7.28
C ALA A 92 -1.15 4.26 8.68
N ALA A 93 -2.41 4.17 9.15
CA ALA A 93 -2.79 4.57 10.49
C ALA A 93 -2.10 3.73 11.57
N TRP A 94 -2.02 2.41 11.39
CA TRP A 94 -1.37 1.47 12.32
C TRP A 94 0.09 1.82 12.60
N PHE A 95 0.82 2.24 11.57
CA PHE A 95 2.22 2.67 11.69
C PHE A 95 2.37 4.18 11.95
N GLY A 96 1.28 4.92 12.15
CA GLY A 96 1.30 6.34 12.47
C GLY A 96 1.76 7.23 11.32
N HIS A 97 1.32 6.95 10.10
CA HIS A 97 1.58 7.74 8.88
C HIS A 97 3.07 8.05 8.65
N PRO A 98 3.95 7.02 8.56
CA PRO A 98 5.40 7.21 8.60
C PRO A 98 5.95 8.14 7.51
N THR A 99 5.30 8.20 6.34
CA THR A 99 5.71 9.04 5.20
C THR A 99 5.49 10.54 5.39
N GLU A 100 4.92 10.98 6.52
CA GLU A 100 4.87 12.39 6.89
C GLU A 100 6.21 12.91 7.42
N HIS A 101 7.13 12.01 7.80
CA HIS A 101 8.39 12.35 8.46
C HIS A 101 9.61 12.41 7.54
N PHE A 102 9.46 12.07 6.25
CA PHE A 102 10.54 12.11 5.26
C PHE A 102 10.00 12.40 3.85
N HIS A 103 10.90 12.74 2.93
CA HIS A 103 10.53 13.04 1.55
C HIS A 103 10.51 11.77 0.69
N LEU A 104 9.32 11.27 0.41
CA LEU A 104 9.12 10.12 -0.48
C LEU A 104 8.82 10.55 -1.92
N VAL A 105 9.57 10.04 -2.89
CA VAL A 105 9.22 10.15 -4.33
C VAL A 105 8.75 8.82 -4.89
N GLY A 106 7.62 8.84 -5.61
CA GLY A 106 7.05 7.69 -6.28
C GLY A 106 7.44 7.64 -7.76
N LEU A 107 7.86 6.49 -8.24
CA LEU A 107 8.36 6.30 -9.60
C LEU A 107 7.47 5.32 -10.35
N THR A 108 6.78 5.79 -11.40
CA THR A 108 6.01 4.93 -12.28
C THR A 108 6.40 5.10 -13.74
N GLY A 109 5.93 4.16 -14.55
CA GLY A 109 6.28 4.00 -15.97
C GLY A 109 6.55 2.55 -16.31
N THR A 110 6.72 2.23 -17.59
CA THR A 110 7.04 0.87 -18.04
C THR A 110 8.50 0.56 -17.71
N ASN A 111 9.42 1.37 -18.23
CA ASN A 111 10.86 1.18 -18.06
C ASN A 111 11.51 2.30 -17.25
N GLY A 112 12.66 2.02 -16.63
CA GLY A 112 13.51 3.03 -15.99
C GLY A 112 13.21 3.32 -14.51
N LYS A 113 12.11 2.79 -13.93
CA LYS A 113 11.77 2.98 -12.50
C LYS A 113 12.95 2.68 -11.56
N THR A 114 13.56 1.51 -11.72
CA THR A 114 14.72 1.08 -10.93
C THR A 114 15.92 2.01 -11.11
N THR A 115 16.30 2.31 -12.35
CA THR A 115 17.43 3.21 -12.63
C THR A 115 17.21 4.59 -12.02
N THR A 116 16.03 5.18 -12.22
CA THR A 116 15.69 6.49 -11.64
C THR A 116 15.67 6.44 -10.11
N ALA A 117 15.18 5.36 -9.49
CA ALA A 117 15.21 5.20 -8.03
C ALA A 117 16.64 5.22 -7.48
N HIS A 118 17.57 4.53 -8.15
CA HIS A 118 18.98 4.54 -7.77
C HIS A 118 19.65 5.88 -8.02
N LEU A 119 19.32 6.58 -9.10
CA LEU A 119 19.86 7.92 -9.36
C LEU A 119 19.39 8.92 -8.30
N CYS A 120 18.10 8.90 -7.92
CA CYS A 120 17.60 9.72 -6.81
C CYS A 120 18.37 9.44 -5.51
N GLU A 121 18.51 8.16 -5.16
CA GLU A 121 19.27 7.71 -3.99
C GLU A 121 20.72 8.24 -4.01
N GLN A 122 21.45 8.04 -5.11
CA GLN A 122 22.85 8.49 -5.23
C GLN A 122 23.01 10.00 -5.11
N VAL A 123 22.08 10.78 -5.68
CA VAL A 123 22.09 12.24 -5.56
C VAL A 123 21.92 12.66 -4.09
N TRP A 124 20.96 12.08 -3.37
CA TRP A 124 20.72 12.43 -1.96
C TRP A 124 21.86 11.98 -1.04
N GLU A 125 22.44 10.81 -1.30
CA GLU A 125 23.64 10.33 -0.58
C GLU A 125 24.85 11.23 -0.83
N GLY A 126 25.04 11.70 -2.07
CA GLY A 126 26.08 12.67 -2.41
C GLY A 126 25.90 14.01 -1.70
N LEU A 127 24.69 14.31 -1.23
CA LEU A 127 24.35 15.46 -0.38
C LEU A 127 24.38 15.13 1.12
N ASN A 128 24.89 13.95 1.49
CA ASN A 128 25.01 13.44 2.86
C ASN A 128 23.67 13.22 3.58
N PHE A 129 22.58 12.97 2.85
CA PHE A 129 21.33 12.53 3.47
C PHE A 129 21.31 11.01 3.64
N LYS A 130 20.69 10.56 4.74
CA LYS A 130 20.33 9.14 4.89
C LYS A 130 19.12 8.83 4.02
N THR A 131 19.20 7.76 3.24
CA THR A 131 18.21 7.42 2.22
C THR A 131 17.49 6.10 2.48
N GLY A 132 16.35 5.93 1.80
CA GLY A 132 15.65 4.66 1.70
C GLY A 132 15.26 4.36 0.25
N ARG A 133 15.07 3.09 -0.09
CA ARG A 133 14.58 2.68 -1.40
C ARG A 133 13.70 1.45 -1.32
N ILE A 134 12.59 1.44 -2.04
CA ILE A 134 11.74 0.25 -2.23
C ILE A 134 11.62 0.01 -3.72
N GLY A 135 12.02 -1.18 -4.19
CA GLY A 135 11.97 -1.48 -5.62
C GLY A 135 12.30 -2.92 -5.95
N THR A 136 12.49 -3.16 -7.24
CA THR A 136 12.62 -4.51 -7.83
C THR A 136 13.89 -5.23 -7.37
N VAL A 137 14.99 -4.52 -7.16
CA VAL A 137 16.29 -5.12 -6.84
C VAL A 137 16.39 -5.51 -5.36
N ASN A 138 15.99 -4.60 -4.48
CA ASN A 138 16.02 -4.78 -3.03
C ASN A 138 15.21 -3.67 -2.34
N TYR A 139 14.96 -3.87 -1.05
CA TYR A 139 14.53 -2.82 -0.16
C TYR A 139 15.74 -2.34 0.65
N LYS A 140 15.89 -1.02 0.79
CA LYS A 140 16.95 -0.40 1.58
C LYS A 140 16.35 0.58 2.57
N VAL A 141 16.78 0.45 3.83
CA VAL A 141 16.39 1.31 4.95
C VAL A 141 17.67 1.81 5.62
N GLY A 142 18.10 3.03 5.30
CA GLY A 142 19.44 3.49 5.67
C GLY A 142 20.50 2.53 5.14
N ASP A 143 21.29 1.93 6.03
CA ASP A 143 22.35 0.98 5.67
C ASP A 143 21.86 -0.47 5.54
N LYS A 144 20.62 -0.77 5.96
CA LYS A 144 20.06 -2.13 5.92
C LYS A 144 19.47 -2.42 4.55
N ILE A 145 19.93 -3.51 3.93
CA ILE A 145 19.41 -4.00 2.65
C ILE A 145 18.71 -5.35 2.88
N THR A 146 17.56 -5.54 2.27
CA THR A 146 16.78 -6.79 2.30
C THR A 146 16.33 -7.16 0.89
N GLU A 147 16.26 -8.46 0.60
CA GLU A 147 15.81 -8.94 -0.70
C GLU A 147 14.37 -8.48 -1.00
N SER A 148 14.13 -8.11 -2.26
CA SER A 148 12.81 -7.70 -2.72
C SER A 148 11.97 -8.92 -3.08
N SER A 149 10.75 -8.97 -2.55
CA SER A 149 9.75 -9.97 -2.94
C SER A 149 8.85 -9.48 -4.07
N LEU A 150 8.66 -8.16 -4.21
CA LEU A 150 7.82 -7.50 -5.19
C LEU A 150 8.39 -6.11 -5.50
N THR A 151 8.30 -5.64 -6.74
CA THR A 151 8.63 -4.24 -7.09
C THR A 151 7.94 -3.23 -6.17
N THR A 152 6.66 -3.50 -5.84
CA THR A 152 5.88 -2.75 -4.87
C THR A 152 5.21 -3.73 -3.91
N PRO A 153 5.62 -3.80 -2.63
CA PRO A 153 5.07 -4.74 -1.65
C PRO A 153 3.57 -4.51 -1.36
N ASP A 154 2.97 -5.41 -0.58
CA ASP A 154 1.62 -5.22 -0.02
C ASP A 154 1.55 -4.04 0.96
N PRO A 155 0.35 -3.48 1.26
CA PRO A 155 0.24 -2.29 2.10
C PRO A 155 0.88 -2.40 3.48
N TYR A 156 0.77 -3.57 4.13
CA TYR A 156 1.35 -3.75 5.46
C TYR A 156 2.88 -3.69 5.37
N THR A 157 3.48 -4.47 4.46
CA THR A 157 4.93 -4.47 4.25
C THR A 157 5.45 -3.08 3.84
N VAL A 158 4.75 -2.36 2.96
CA VAL A 158 5.12 -0.98 2.55
C VAL A 158 5.17 -0.05 3.77
N GLN A 159 4.11 -0.01 4.58
CA GLN A 159 4.04 0.89 5.73
C GLN A 159 5.00 0.48 6.85
N TYR A 160 5.25 -0.83 7.02
CA TYR A 160 6.29 -1.34 7.92
C TYR A 160 7.68 -0.83 7.50
N LEU A 161 8.05 -0.95 6.22
CA LEU A 161 9.34 -0.46 5.72
C LEU A 161 9.47 1.05 5.87
N PHE A 162 8.40 1.82 5.64
CA PHE A 162 8.41 3.26 5.89
C PHE A 162 8.58 3.61 7.36
N ASN A 163 7.96 2.85 8.26
CA ASN A 163 8.19 3.02 9.69
C ASN A 163 9.65 2.74 10.06
N GLU A 164 10.25 1.67 9.53
CA GLU A 164 11.67 1.39 9.74
C GLU A 164 12.57 2.53 9.18
N MET A 165 12.20 3.13 8.04
CA MET A 165 12.89 4.32 7.50
C MET A 165 12.78 5.52 8.43
N ARG A 166 11.60 5.77 8.99
CA ARG A 166 11.39 6.82 9.99
C ARG A 166 12.28 6.60 11.21
N GLU A 167 12.25 5.39 11.80
CA GLU A 167 13.07 5.04 12.98
C GLU A 167 14.57 5.14 12.68
N ALA A 168 14.99 4.78 11.46
CA ALA A 168 16.38 4.92 11.03
C ALA A 168 16.81 6.38 10.78
N GLY A 169 15.88 7.34 10.76
CA GLY A 169 16.16 8.75 10.45
C GLY A 169 16.47 8.98 8.96
N VAL A 170 15.82 8.23 8.06
CA VAL A 170 15.86 8.49 6.62
C VAL A 170 15.24 9.86 6.33
N ALA A 171 15.91 10.68 5.53
CA ALA A 171 15.42 12.00 5.12
C ALA A 171 14.72 11.96 3.75
N PHE A 172 15.21 11.12 2.83
CA PHE A 172 14.69 10.98 1.48
C PHE A 172 14.54 9.51 1.09
N ALA A 173 13.45 9.16 0.43
CA ALA A 173 13.24 7.81 -0.08
C ALA A 173 12.68 7.81 -1.50
N ALA A 174 13.07 6.80 -2.27
CA ALA A 174 12.52 6.53 -3.60
C ALA A 174 11.78 5.20 -3.61
N MET A 175 10.59 5.17 -4.19
CA MET A 175 9.78 3.96 -4.30
C MET A 175 9.37 3.72 -5.74
N GLU A 176 9.64 2.51 -6.24
CA GLU A 176 9.03 2.03 -7.48
C GLU A 176 7.54 1.71 -7.23
N VAL A 177 6.67 2.35 -8.01
CA VAL A 177 5.21 2.25 -7.91
C VAL A 177 4.68 1.62 -9.20
N SER A 178 4.50 0.30 -9.17
CA SER A 178 3.99 -0.46 -10.32
C SER A 178 2.51 -0.14 -10.61
N SER A 179 2.09 -0.31 -11.87
CA SER A 179 0.68 -0.14 -12.24
C SER A 179 -0.24 -1.10 -11.50
N ILE A 180 0.21 -2.36 -11.30
CA ILE A 180 -0.51 -3.37 -10.54
C ILE A 180 -0.71 -2.93 -9.09
N ALA A 181 0.30 -2.30 -8.48
CA ALA A 181 0.18 -1.80 -7.12
C ALA A 181 -0.79 -0.63 -6.99
N LEU A 182 -0.81 0.28 -7.97
CA LEU A 182 -1.78 1.38 -8.02
C LEU A 182 -3.20 0.87 -8.25
N ASP A 183 -3.36 -0.09 -9.15
CA ASP A 183 -4.65 -0.72 -9.38
C ASP A 183 -5.16 -1.47 -8.15
N GLN A 184 -4.27 -2.15 -7.42
CA GLN A 184 -4.58 -2.84 -6.18
C GLN A 184 -4.57 -1.94 -4.94
N GLU A 185 -4.50 -0.61 -5.11
CA GLU A 185 -4.56 0.38 -4.03
C GLU A 185 -3.48 0.17 -2.94
N ARG A 186 -2.33 -0.43 -3.28
CA ARG A 186 -1.32 -0.84 -2.29
C ARG A 186 -0.70 0.32 -1.52
N VAL A 187 -0.78 1.51 -2.11
CA VAL A 187 -0.15 2.74 -1.62
C VAL A 187 -1.17 3.86 -1.31
N SER A 188 -2.45 3.53 -1.17
CA SER A 188 -3.51 4.54 -0.96
C SER A 188 -3.39 5.35 0.35
N GLY A 189 -2.64 4.86 1.34
CA GLY A 189 -2.33 5.59 2.57
C GLY A 189 -0.93 6.21 2.59
N THR A 190 -0.27 6.31 1.44
CA THR A 190 1.11 6.78 1.32
C THR A 190 1.14 8.23 0.85
N ARG A 191 1.84 9.10 1.60
CA ARG A 191 2.05 10.49 1.21
C ARG A 191 3.31 10.62 0.36
N PHE A 192 3.14 11.03 -0.90
CA PHE A 192 4.25 11.31 -1.81
C PHE A 192 4.59 12.80 -1.81
N SER A 193 5.87 13.13 -1.58
CA SER A 193 6.39 14.48 -1.81
C SER A 193 6.45 14.82 -3.29
N GLY A 194 6.70 13.82 -4.14
CA GLY A 194 6.67 13.97 -5.59
C GLY A 194 6.40 12.66 -6.31
N ALA A 195 5.94 12.74 -7.55
CA ALA A 195 5.81 11.59 -8.44
C ALA A 195 6.51 11.82 -9.78
N LEU A 196 7.12 10.76 -10.30
CA LEU A 196 7.88 10.77 -11.53
C LEU A 196 7.29 9.76 -12.52
N PHE A 197 7.08 10.20 -13.75
CA PHE A 197 6.66 9.36 -14.87
C PHE A 197 7.79 9.25 -15.90
N THR A 198 8.24 8.03 -16.17
CA THR A 198 9.35 7.78 -17.09
C THR A 198 8.91 7.58 -18.54
N ASN A 199 8.00 6.64 -18.80
CA ASN A 199 7.47 6.30 -20.13
C ASN A 199 6.30 5.31 -20.00
N LEU A 200 5.53 5.15 -21.06
CA LEU A 200 4.51 4.11 -21.21
C LEU A 200 4.62 3.42 -22.57
N THR A 201 5.27 2.25 -22.56
CA THR A 201 5.23 1.29 -23.67
C THR A 201 4.33 0.11 -23.34
N GLN A 202 3.88 -0.63 -24.36
CA GLN A 202 3.04 -1.82 -24.21
C GLN A 202 3.71 -2.87 -23.32
N ASP A 203 3.09 -3.14 -22.17
CA ASP A 203 3.51 -4.12 -21.16
C ASP A 203 2.32 -4.42 -20.23
N HIS A 204 2.37 -5.52 -19.48
CA HIS A 204 1.35 -5.91 -18.48
C HIS A 204 -0.11 -5.97 -18.99
N LEU A 205 -0.34 -6.15 -20.29
CA LEU A 205 -1.70 -6.27 -20.85
C LEU A 205 -2.39 -7.58 -20.46
N ASP A 206 -1.64 -8.60 -20.05
CA ASP A 206 -2.17 -9.81 -19.43
C ASP A 206 -2.93 -9.51 -18.13
N TYR A 207 -2.56 -8.43 -17.43
CA TYR A 207 -3.24 -7.95 -16.23
C TYR A 207 -4.26 -6.86 -16.55
N HIS A 208 -3.87 -5.83 -17.31
CA HIS A 208 -4.70 -4.62 -17.53
C HIS A 208 -5.71 -4.76 -18.68
N GLY A 209 -5.54 -5.76 -19.55
CA GLY A 209 -6.38 -5.97 -20.74
C GLY A 209 -5.99 -5.05 -21.91
N ASP A 210 -5.97 -3.75 -21.68
CA ASP A 210 -5.66 -2.73 -22.69
C ASP A 210 -4.72 -1.63 -22.19
N VAL A 211 -4.23 -0.83 -23.13
CA VAL A 211 -3.25 0.24 -22.86
C VAL A 211 -3.91 1.39 -22.12
N GLU A 212 -5.19 1.69 -22.39
CA GLU A 212 -5.93 2.74 -21.69
C GLU A 212 -6.06 2.44 -20.18
N SER A 213 -6.39 1.20 -19.82
CA SER A 213 -6.50 0.75 -18.43
C SER A 213 -5.13 0.74 -17.75
N TYR A 214 -4.07 0.32 -18.46
CA TYR A 214 -2.71 0.38 -17.96
C TYR A 214 -2.24 1.82 -17.69
N PHE A 215 -2.55 2.75 -18.59
CA PHE A 215 -2.28 4.17 -18.42
C PHE A 215 -3.08 4.75 -17.24
N ALA A 216 -4.39 4.48 -17.19
CA ALA A 216 -5.28 4.93 -16.12
C ALA A 216 -4.79 4.43 -14.75
N ALA A 217 -4.29 3.20 -14.65
CA ALA A 217 -3.70 2.69 -13.42
C ALA A 217 -2.48 3.51 -12.96
N LYS A 218 -1.58 3.92 -13.87
CA LYS A 218 -0.44 4.77 -13.52
C LYS A 218 -0.85 6.20 -13.16
N GLU A 219 -1.87 6.72 -13.84
CA GLU A 219 -2.41 8.06 -13.63
C GLU A 219 -2.89 8.26 -12.17
N LYS A 220 -3.36 7.19 -11.51
CA LYS A 220 -3.74 7.21 -10.08
C LYS A 220 -2.65 7.78 -9.17
N LEU A 221 -1.37 7.55 -9.47
CA LEU A 221 -0.26 8.12 -8.70
C LEU A 221 -0.25 9.65 -8.73
N PHE A 222 -0.68 10.25 -9.83
CA PHE A 222 -0.67 11.71 -10.02
C PHE A 222 -1.98 12.36 -9.62
N ARG A 223 -3.11 11.72 -9.92
CA ARG A 223 -4.44 12.29 -9.66
C ARG A 223 -5.01 11.94 -8.29
N GLU A 224 -4.97 10.66 -7.91
CA GLU A 224 -5.63 10.19 -6.69
C GLU A 224 -4.74 10.38 -5.46
N LEU A 225 -3.44 10.08 -5.59
CA LEU A 225 -2.48 10.24 -4.48
C LEU A 225 -1.94 11.67 -4.36
N ASN A 226 -2.21 12.53 -5.36
CA ASN A 226 -1.97 13.97 -5.37
C ASN A 226 -0.61 14.38 -4.75
N PRO A 227 0.50 14.02 -5.41
CA PRO A 227 1.84 14.27 -4.90
C PRO A 227 2.14 15.78 -4.85
N GLY A 228 3.04 16.19 -3.97
CA GLY A 228 3.42 17.60 -3.83
C GLY A 228 3.98 18.24 -5.10
N PHE A 229 4.63 17.45 -5.97
CA PHE A 229 5.01 17.83 -7.32
C PHE A 229 4.97 16.64 -8.29
N ALA A 230 4.94 16.93 -9.58
CA ALA A 230 5.03 15.93 -10.64
C ALA A 230 6.18 16.27 -11.60
N ALA A 231 6.94 15.26 -12.03
CA ALA A 231 7.92 15.36 -13.10
C ALA A 231 7.64 14.29 -14.16
N ILE A 232 7.45 14.72 -15.40
CA ILE A 232 7.01 13.88 -16.51
C ILE A 232 8.06 13.94 -17.62
N CYS A 233 8.51 12.78 -18.09
CA CYS A 233 9.34 12.71 -19.29
C CYS A 233 8.51 13.07 -20.53
N THR A 234 8.86 14.16 -21.21
CA THR A 234 8.08 14.68 -22.36
C THR A 234 8.48 14.06 -23.70
N GLU A 235 9.47 13.16 -23.70
CA GLU A 235 9.87 12.41 -24.90
C GLU A 235 9.01 11.16 -25.13
N ASP A 236 8.16 10.81 -24.16
CA ASP A 236 7.14 9.77 -24.29
C ASP A 236 5.92 10.32 -25.06
N ALA A 237 5.36 9.51 -25.96
CA ALA A 237 4.33 9.91 -26.92
C ALA A 237 2.91 9.97 -26.34
#